data_AF-A0A935NEM7-F1
#
_entry.id   AF-A0A935NEM7-F1
#
_cell.length_a   1.000
_cell.length_b   1.000
_cell.length_c   1.000
_cell.angle_alpha   90.00
_cell.angle_beta   90.00
_cell.angle_gamma   90.00
#
_symmetry.space_group_name_H-M   'P 1'
#
loop_
_entity.id
_entity.type
_entity.pdbx_description
1 polymer ?
#
loop_
_entity_poly.entity_id
_entity_poly.type
_entity_poly.pdbx_seq_one_letter_code
_entity_poly.pdbx_strand_id
1 'polypeptide(L)'
;MLPQLVRETLHYATQINPLVELILIDDHSPDNSWAVIEALCKQYPGKVRGIRLAQNVGQHTAILTGLTQARGLWVALIDCDLQDNPAYLPLLHQTAQNTASDWVWVSRQHRTVNKYRKLGGQIFYFLFAALTRTNQNPNLANFGWYSQKVIKDLIQQTTELPPGAKFNFRAALSLLQGYKSHILDLEQTPRMAGKTNYSVWGLWQLAWQMFAAYAGKALKVCLVICFILCFMALFVAVLMAVSSASITASWQIAILFFSVLSVFFLVLLRSLNKINKRDNFVHNRFEIATVCG
;
A
#
# COMPACT_ATOMS: atom_id res chain seq x y z
N MET A 1 6.07 -26.93 -5.72
CA MET A 1 6.55 -25.60 -6.17
C MET A 1 7.57 -25.03 -5.19
N LEU A 2 7.17 -24.68 -3.95
CA LEU A 2 8.04 -24.05 -2.93
C LEU A 2 9.46 -24.67 -2.72
N PRO A 3 9.67 -26.01 -2.68
CA PRO A 3 11.02 -26.61 -2.53
C PRO A 3 11.97 -26.44 -3.73
N GLN A 4 11.48 -25.93 -4.86
CA GLN A 4 12.30 -25.50 -5.99
C GLN A 4 12.72 -24.04 -5.77
N LEU A 5 11.76 -23.15 -5.53
CA LEU A 5 12.00 -21.73 -5.25
C LEU A 5 13.03 -21.51 -4.14
N VAL A 6 12.89 -22.19 -2.99
CA VAL A 6 13.85 -22.07 -1.88
C VAL A 6 15.27 -22.47 -2.30
N ARG A 7 15.41 -23.51 -3.12
CA ARG A 7 16.70 -24.01 -3.61
C ARG A 7 17.35 -23.03 -4.58
N GLU A 8 16.58 -22.48 -5.51
CA GLU A 8 17.03 -21.49 -6.49
C GLU A 8 17.38 -20.15 -5.80
N THR A 9 16.51 -19.65 -4.91
CA THR A 9 16.77 -18.44 -4.11
C THR A 9 18.02 -18.59 -3.25
N LEU A 10 18.21 -19.72 -2.55
CA LEU A 10 19.44 -19.95 -1.77
C LEU A 10 20.68 -20.08 -2.68
N HIS A 11 20.56 -20.71 -3.86
CA HIS A 11 21.67 -20.82 -4.81
C HIS A 11 22.14 -19.44 -5.31
N TYR A 12 21.23 -18.60 -5.80
CA TYR A 12 21.61 -17.27 -6.30
C TYR A 12 21.95 -16.28 -5.19
N ALA A 13 21.29 -16.33 -4.03
CA ALA A 13 21.61 -15.42 -2.94
C ALA A 13 22.94 -15.76 -2.25
N THR A 14 23.35 -17.04 -2.17
CA THR A 14 24.69 -17.40 -1.64
C THR A 14 25.84 -16.95 -2.53
N GLN A 15 25.62 -16.73 -3.84
CA GLN A 15 26.60 -16.10 -4.74
C GLN A 15 26.83 -14.62 -4.40
N ILE A 16 25.83 -13.95 -3.83
CA ILE A 16 25.91 -12.55 -3.39
C ILE A 16 26.57 -12.46 -2.01
N ASN A 17 26.13 -13.28 -1.06
CA ASN A 17 26.70 -13.36 0.28
C ASN A 17 26.40 -14.74 0.90
N PRO A 18 27.39 -15.48 1.44
CA PRO A 18 27.15 -16.76 2.10
C PRO A 18 26.26 -16.66 3.36
N LEU A 19 26.22 -15.48 4.00
CA LEU A 19 25.39 -15.16 5.17
C LEU A 19 23.98 -14.68 4.73
N VAL A 20 23.26 -15.55 4.02
CA VAL A 20 21.86 -15.33 3.63
C VAL A 20 20.88 -15.98 4.62
N GLU A 21 19.79 -15.27 4.89
CA GLU A 21 18.61 -15.75 5.60
C GLU A 21 17.39 -15.57 4.67
N LEU A 22 16.56 -16.61 4.54
CA LEU A 22 15.29 -16.61 3.83
C LEU A 22 14.17 -16.92 4.83
N ILE A 23 13.08 -16.15 4.84
CA ILE A 23 11.93 -16.45 5.69
C ILE A 23 10.67 -16.57 4.87
N LEU A 24 9.96 -17.67 5.10
CA LEU A 24 8.73 -18.02 4.41
C LEU A 24 7.57 -17.66 5.34
N ILE A 25 6.79 -16.64 4.96
CA ILE A 25 5.56 -16.26 5.65
C ILE A 25 4.41 -17.04 5.03
N ASP A 26 3.77 -17.90 5.82
CA ASP A 26 2.48 -18.53 5.50
C ASP A 26 1.34 -17.63 6.00
N ASP A 27 0.51 -17.10 5.10
CA ASP A 27 -0.62 -16.24 5.45
C ASP A 27 -1.87 -17.00 5.92
N HIS A 28 -1.65 -18.13 6.61
CA HIS A 28 -2.67 -19.11 7.00
C HIS A 28 -3.32 -19.79 5.79
N SER A 29 -2.49 -20.33 4.90
CA SER A 29 -2.91 -21.07 3.72
C SER A 29 -3.77 -22.28 4.11
N PRO A 30 -4.86 -22.57 3.38
CA PRO A 30 -5.71 -23.74 3.60
C PRO A 30 -5.14 -25.05 3.03
N ASP A 31 -3.93 -25.01 2.47
CA ASP A 31 -3.25 -26.14 1.85
C ASP A 31 -2.17 -26.73 2.79
N ASN A 32 -1.29 -27.58 2.26
CA ASN A 32 -0.21 -28.20 3.02
C ASN A 32 1.09 -27.37 3.06
N SER A 33 1.08 -26.08 2.67
CA SER A 33 2.30 -25.28 2.54
C SER A 33 3.05 -25.11 3.86
N TRP A 34 2.37 -25.06 5.01
CA TRP A 34 3.05 -24.98 6.31
C TRP A 34 3.93 -26.21 6.61
N ALA A 35 3.46 -27.44 6.36
CA ALA A 35 4.27 -28.65 6.57
C ALA A 35 5.48 -28.70 5.63
N VAL A 36 5.34 -28.14 4.42
CA VAL A 36 6.46 -27.98 3.47
C VAL A 36 7.48 -26.94 3.98
N ILE A 37 7.02 -25.83 4.56
CA ILE A 37 7.88 -24.82 5.21
C ILE A 37 8.65 -25.43 6.39
N GLU A 38 8.00 -26.20 7.27
CA GLU A 38 8.65 -26.90 8.39
C GLU A 38 9.72 -27.89 7.91
N ALA A 39 9.46 -28.64 6.84
CA ALA A 39 10.43 -29.53 6.24
C ALA A 39 11.64 -28.77 5.66
N LEU A 40 11.40 -27.62 5.01
CA LEU A 40 12.46 -26.76 4.45
C LEU A 40 13.32 -26.11 5.54
N CYS A 41 12.73 -25.71 6.68
CA CYS A 41 13.49 -25.23 7.84
C CYS A 41 14.41 -26.31 8.42
N LYS A 42 13.93 -27.57 8.48
CA LYS A 42 14.74 -28.73 8.91
C LYS A 42 15.83 -29.08 7.89
N GLN A 43 15.58 -28.90 6.60
CA GLN A 43 16.55 -29.14 5.51
C GLN A 43 17.65 -28.07 5.42
N TYR A 44 17.33 -26.82 5.75
CA TYR A 44 18.24 -25.67 5.63
C TYR A 44 18.41 -24.92 6.97
N PRO A 45 18.91 -25.59 8.02
CA PRO A 45 19.02 -25.01 9.36
C PRO A 45 19.88 -23.75 9.36
N GLY A 46 19.43 -22.71 10.05
CA GLY A 46 20.08 -21.41 10.11
C GLY A 46 20.00 -20.56 8.83
N LYS A 47 19.51 -21.10 7.70
CA LYS A 47 19.31 -20.36 6.44
C LYS A 47 17.84 -20.14 6.07
N VAL A 48 16.94 -21.02 6.50
CA VAL A 48 15.49 -20.89 6.26
C VAL A 48 14.73 -20.85 7.58
N ARG A 49 13.84 -19.88 7.74
CA ARG A 49 12.87 -19.81 8.83
C ARG A 49 11.44 -19.74 8.29
N GLY A 50 10.49 -20.30 9.04
CA GLY A 50 9.06 -20.23 8.73
C GLY A 50 8.36 -19.37 9.77
N ILE A 51 7.41 -18.53 9.34
CA ILE A 51 6.52 -17.79 10.22
C ILE A 51 5.09 -18.03 9.74
N ARG A 52 4.23 -18.56 10.62
CA ARG A 52 2.81 -18.78 10.34
C ARG A 52 1.97 -17.64 10.92
N LEU A 53 1.09 -17.06 10.11
CA LEU A 53 0.11 -16.09 10.59
C LEU A 53 -1.08 -16.81 11.24
N ALA A 54 -1.63 -16.23 12.31
CA ALA A 54 -2.71 -16.84 13.08
C ALA A 54 -4.04 -16.92 12.31
N GLN A 55 -4.20 -16.10 11.27
CA GLN A 55 -5.37 -16.03 10.39
C GLN A 55 -4.94 -15.40 9.05
N ASN A 56 -5.75 -15.55 7.99
CA ASN A 56 -5.46 -14.86 6.73
C ASN A 56 -5.71 -13.35 6.84
N VAL A 57 -4.62 -12.60 6.69
CA VAL A 57 -4.56 -11.13 6.71
C VAL A 57 -4.15 -10.54 5.35
N GLY A 58 -3.97 -11.39 4.34
CA GLY A 58 -3.63 -11.06 2.96
C GLY A 58 -2.17 -10.65 2.72
N GLN A 59 -1.75 -10.84 1.45
CA GLN A 59 -0.37 -10.71 0.96
C GLN A 59 0.39 -9.48 1.49
N HIS A 60 -0.19 -8.27 1.46
CA HIS A 60 0.53 -7.07 1.94
C HIS A 60 0.81 -7.11 3.45
N THR A 61 -0.08 -7.68 4.26
CA THR A 61 0.15 -7.80 5.71
C THR A 61 1.19 -8.87 5.98
N ALA A 62 1.22 -9.97 5.22
CA ALA A 62 2.28 -10.97 5.28
C ALA A 62 3.65 -10.39 4.84
N ILE A 63 3.67 -9.53 3.81
CA ILE A 63 4.86 -8.76 3.40
C ILE A 63 5.32 -7.90 4.57
N LEU A 64 4.41 -7.16 5.22
CA LEU A 64 4.72 -6.36 6.38
C LEU A 64 5.25 -7.22 7.54
N THR A 65 4.64 -8.35 7.88
CA THR A 65 5.16 -9.22 8.96
C THR A 65 6.60 -9.63 8.66
N GLY A 66 6.87 -10.12 7.45
CA GLY A 66 8.23 -10.46 7.03
C GLY A 66 9.19 -9.26 6.98
N LEU A 67 8.71 -8.01 6.80
CA LEU A 67 9.55 -6.80 6.72
C LEU A 67 9.74 -6.09 8.07
N THR A 68 8.73 -6.07 8.94
CA THR A 68 8.79 -5.68 10.36
C THR A 68 9.65 -6.63 11.15
N GLN A 69 9.70 -7.86 10.67
CA GLN A 69 10.89 -8.67 10.77
C GLN A 69 12.01 -7.96 9.91
N ALA A 70 12.32 -8.20 8.62
CA ALA A 70 13.37 -7.50 7.84
C ALA A 70 14.84 -7.59 8.33
N ARG A 71 15.72 -8.59 8.06
CA ARG A 71 17.03 -8.73 8.80
C ARG A 71 18.27 -8.11 8.16
N GLY A 72 18.52 -8.36 6.88
CA GLY A 72 19.81 -8.04 6.26
C GLY A 72 20.10 -6.53 6.20
N LEU A 73 21.34 -6.18 5.88
CA LEU A 73 21.66 -4.83 5.40
C LEU A 73 20.95 -4.52 4.08
N TRP A 74 20.66 -5.58 3.31
CA TRP A 74 19.79 -5.60 2.15
C TRP A 74 18.71 -6.66 2.33
N VAL A 75 17.55 -6.42 1.70
CA VAL A 75 16.35 -7.23 1.79
C VAL A 75 15.81 -7.41 0.37
N ALA A 76 15.85 -8.62 -0.16
CA ALA A 76 15.08 -8.98 -1.34
C ALA A 76 13.65 -9.33 -0.91
N LEU A 77 12.66 -8.90 -1.68
CA LEU A 77 11.29 -9.42 -1.56
C LEU A 77 10.98 -10.26 -2.80
N ILE A 78 10.45 -11.47 -2.64
CA ILE A 78 10.08 -12.39 -3.72
C ILE A 78 8.65 -12.90 -3.47
N ASP A 79 7.88 -13.12 -4.54
CA ASP A 79 6.55 -13.72 -4.51
C ASP A 79 6.67 -15.23 -4.81
N CYS A 80 6.03 -16.13 -4.04
CA CYS A 80 6.27 -17.58 -4.21
C CYS A 80 5.67 -18.20 -5.48
N ASP A 81 4.92 -17.42 -6.24
CA ASP A 81 4.09 -17.79 -7.41
C ASP A 81 4.89 -18.09 -8.70
N LEU A 82 6.21 -18.31 -8.59
CA LEU A 82 7.21 -18.43 -9.68
C LEU A 82 7.20 -17.31 -10.75
N GLN A 83 6.48 -16.20 -10.52
CA GLN A 83 6.45 -15.05 -11.43
C GLN A 83 7.72 -14.20 -11.36
N ASP A 84 8.51 -14.34 -10.30
CA ASP A 84 9.75 -13.63 -10.06
C ASP A 84 10.90 -14.64 -9.97
N ASN A 85 11.80 -14.60 -10.96
CA ASN A 85 12.89 -15.56 -11.08
C ASN A 85 14.07 -15.18 -10.15
N PRO A 86 14.48 -16.06 -9.20
CA PRO A 86 15.59 -15.76 -8.29
C PRO A 86 16.94 -15.54 -8.98
N ALA A 87 17.11 -15.97 -10.23
CA ALA A 87 18.31 -15.69 -11.03
C ALA A 87 18.59 -14.18 -11.24
N TYR A 88 17.60 -13.30 -11.02
CA TYR A 88 17.78 -11.86 -11.09
C TYR A 88 18.31 -11.23 -9.78
N LEU A 89 18.42 -11.98 -8.67
CA LEU A 89 18.94 -11.43 -7.40
C LEU A 89 20.37 -10.86 -7.52
N PRO A 90 21.34 -11.52 -8.20
CA PRO A 90 22.68 -10.96 -8.36
C PRO A 90 22.68 -9.69 -9.23
N LEU A 91 21.83 -9.64 -10.26
CA LEU A 91 21.66 -8.47 -11.13
C LEU A 91 21.04 -7.28 -10.39
N LEU A 92 20.04 -7.53 -9.53
CA LEU A 92 19.44 -6.50 -8.67
C LEU A 92 20.46 -5.92 -7.69
N HIS A 93 21.24 -6.77 -7.03
CA HIS A 93 22.33 -6.37 -6.14
C HIS A 93 23.41 -5.55 -6.89
N GLN A 94 23.87 -6.03 -8.05
CA GLN A 94 24.84 -5.32 -8.89
C GLN A 94 24.29 -3.97 -9.37
N THR A 95 23.01 -3.90 -9.73
CA THR A 95 22.34 -2.64 -10.09
C THR A 95 22.36 -1.67 -8.91
N ALA A 96 21.98 -2.11 -7.71
CA ALA A 96 21.97 -1.27 -6.51
C ALA A 96 23.36 -0.68 -6.19
N GLN A 97 24.42 -1.49 -6.34
CA GLN A 97 25.80 -1.04 -6.20
C GLN A 97 26.20 -0.04 -7.30
N ASN A 98 26.04 -0.41 -8.57
CA ASN A 98 26.45 0.40 -9.72
C ASN A 98 25.77 1.78 -9.76
N THR A 99 24.49 1.86 -9.38
CA THR A 99 23.70 3.09 -9.39
C THR A 99 23.69 3.80 -8.03
N ALA A 100 24.45 3.30 -7.05
CA ALA A 100 24.48 3.77 -5.66
C ALA A 100 23.07 4.06 -5.09
N SER A 101 22.14 3.12 -5.31
CA SER A 101 20.71 3.27 -5.06
C SER A 101 20.26 2.51 -3.82
N ASP A 102 19.48 3.15 -2.95
CA ASP A 102 19.01 2.59 -1.68
C ASP A 102 17.93 1.49 -1.84
N TRP A 103 17.39 1.36 -3.05
CA TRP A 103 16.43 0.35 -3.51
C TRP A 103 16.45 0.22 -5.04
N VAL A 104 16.19 -0.99 -5.54
CA VAL A 104 15.98 -1.29 -6.97
C VAL A 104 14.65 -2.01 -7.12
N TRP A 105 13.77 -1.46 -7.95
CA TRP A 105 12.49 -2.05 -8.29
C TRP A 105 12.57 -2.85 -9.58
N VAL A 106 11.84 -3.96 -9.69
CA VAL A 106 11.60 -4.59 -11.01
C VAL A 106 10.34 -4.02 -11.66
N SER A 107 10.48 -3.66 -12.93
CA SER A 107 9.37 -3.33 -13.84
C SER A 107 9.18 -4.47 -14.82
N ARG A 108 7.93 -4.96 -14.93
CA ARG A 108 7.58 -6.06 -15.83
C ARG A 108 7.09 -5.49 -17.16
N GLN A 109 7.92 -5.60 -18.20
CA GLN A 109 7.59 -5.17 -19.56
C GLN A 109 6.37 -5.95 -20.12
N HIS A 110 5.63 -5.34 -21.05
CA HIS A 110 4.59 -5.98 -21.87
C HIS A 110 3.42 -6.72 -21.17
N ARG A 111 2.85 -6.16 -20.09
CA ARG A 111 1.59 -6.68 -19.52
C ARG A 111 0.40 -6.52 -20.48
N THR A 112 -0.03 -7.61 -21.13
CA THR A 112 -1.19 -7.68 -22.07
C THR A 112 -2.54 -7.59 -21.35
N VAL A 113 -2.86 -6.39 -20.84
CA VAL A 113 -4.13 -6.11 -20.14
C VAL A 113 -5.26 -5.78 -21.13
N ASN A 114 -6.40 -6.47 -21.01
CA ASN A 114 -7.63 -6.16 -21.75
C ASN A 114 -7.98 -4.66 -21.69
N LYS A 115 -8.35 -4.06 -22.82
CA LYS A 115 -8.50 -2.59 -22.99
C LYS A 115 -9.31 -1.92 -21.86
N TYR A 116 -10.42 -2.52 -21.44
CA TYR A 116 -11.26 -2.03 -20.33
C TYR A 116 -10.55 -2.03 -18.97
N ARG A 117 -9.77 -3.08 -18.65
CA ARG A 117 -8.95 -3.15 -17.43
C ARG A 117 -7.78 -2.17 -17.47
N LYS A 118 -7.21 -1.90 -18.66
CA LYS A 118 -6.18 -0.87 -18.85
C LYS A 118 -6.75 0.53 -18.55
N LEU A 119 -7.92 0.85 -19.11
CA LEU A 119 -8.59 2.14 -18.90
C LEU A 119 -8.96 2.38 -17.42
N GLY A 120 -9.58 1.39 -16.76
CA GLY A 120 -9.91 1.48 -15.33
C GLY A 120 -8.67 1.63 -14.44
N GLY A 121 -7.57 0.96 -14.79
CA GLY A 121 -6.27 1.16 -14.14
C GLY A 121 -5.73 2.58 -14.33
N GLN A 122 -5.75 3.12 -15.55
CA GLN A 122 -5.31 4.49 -15.84
C GLN A 122 -6.09 5.54 -15.04
N ILE A 123 -7.41 5.39 -14.95
CA ILE A 123 -8.28 6.28 -14.15
C ILE A 123 -7.93 6.17 -12.66
N PHE A 124 -7.77 4.96 -12.12
CA PHE A 124 -7.37 4.74 -10.73
C PHE A 124 -6.01 5.38 -10.40
N TYR A 125 -4.99 5.15 -11.24
CA TYR A 125 -3.65 5.69 -11.01
C TYR A 125 -3.60 7.22 -11.18
N PHE A 126 -4.40 7.81 -12.07
CA PHE A 126 -4.54 9.26 -12.19
C PHE A 126 -5.17 9.88 -10.93
N LEU A 127 -6.28 9.33 -10.44
CA LEU A 127 -6.92 9.75 -9.19
C LEU A 127 -5.99 9.56 -7.98
N PHE A 128 -5.26 8.44 -7.93
CA PHE A 128 -4.28 8.18 -6.87
C PHE A 128 -3.16 9.22 -6.90
N ALA A 129 -2.51 9.44 -8.05
CA ALA A 129 -1.44 10.43 -8.19
C ALA A 129 -1.90 11.86 -7.85
N ALA A 130 -3.14 12.23 -8.18
CA ALA A 130 -3.72 13.52 -7.78
C ALA A 130 -3.91 13.65 -6.25
N LEU A 131 -4.24 12.54 -5.56
CA LEU A 131 -4.47 12.50 -4.11
C LEU A 131 -3.20 12.34 -3.27
N THR A 132 -2.19 11.64 -3.79
CA THR A 132 -0.91 11.36 -3.11
C THR A 132 0.23 12.28 -3.53
N ARG A 133 0.15 12.90 -4.71
CA ARG A 133 1.27 13.53 -5.43
C ARG A 133 2.39 12.56 -5.83
N THR A 134 2.11 11.26 -5.93
CA THR A 134 3.11 10.21 -6.27
C THR A 134 2.72 9.42 -7.51
N ASN A 135 3.62 9.37 -8.51
CA ASN A 135 3.40 8.64 -9.76
C ASN A 135 3.72 7.14 -9.59
N GLN A 136 2.70 6.36 -9.22
CA GLN A 136 2.76 4.90 -9.23
C GLN A 136 2.83 4.35 -10.67
N ASN A 137 3.98 3.80 -11.07
CA ASN A 137 4.07 3.06 -12.34
C ASN A 137 3.32 1.70 -12.21
N PRO A 138 2.30 1.42 -13.03
CA PRO A 138 1.48 0.20 -12.93
C PRO A 138 2.26 -1.10 -13.17
N ASN A 139 3.39 -1.06 -13.89
CA ASN A 139 4.16 -2.23 -14.32
C ASN A 139 5.17 -2.73 -13.27
N LEU A 140 5.40 -1.97 -12.20
CA LEU A 140 6.28 -2.38 -11.11
C LEU A 140 5.76 -3.68 -10.46
N ALA A 141 6.68 -4.58 -10.09
CA ALA A 141 6.41 -5.75 -9.28
C ALA A 141 6.38 -5.40 -7.77
N ASN A 142 6.08 -6.38 -6.93
CA ASN A 142 6.51 -6.35 -5.52
C ASN A 142 7.97 -6.81 -5.38
N PHE A 143 8.48 -7.56 -6.38
CA PHE A 143 9.86 -8.03 -6.46
C PHE A 143 10.84 -6.86 -6.64
N GLY A 144 11.87 -6.87 -5.81
CA GLY A 144 12.82 -5.77 -5.70
C GLY A 144 13.85 -6.01 -4.59
N TRP A 145 14.84 -5.13 -4.54
CA TRP A 145 15.99 -5.19 -3.64
C TRP A 145 16.07 -3.89 -2.85
N TYR A 146 15.95 -3.97 -1.52
CA TYR A 146 15.73 -2.82 -0.64
C TYR A 146 16.80 -2.74 0.45
N SER A 147 17.34 -1.55 0.74
CA SER A 147 18.27 -1.37 1.86
C SER A 147 17.53 -1.41 3.21
N GLN A 148 18.26 -1.80 4.26
CA GLN A 148 17.82 -1.76 5.65
C GLN A 148 17.20 -0.39 6.05
N LYS A 149 17.69 0.71 5.49
CA LYS A 149 17.22 2.08 5.80
C LYS A 149 15.78 2.28 5.30
N VAL A 150 15.55 2.03 4.01
CA VAL A 150 14.24 2.08 3.35
C VAL A 150 13.21 1.20 4.10
N ILE A 151 13.62 0.00 4.52
CA ILE A 151 12.74 -0.91 5.26
C ILE A 151 12.42 -0.40 6.68
N LYS A 152 13.37 0.19 7.41
CA LYS A 152 13.12 0.78 8.74
C LYS A 152 12.12 1.94 8.66
N ASP A 153 12.33 2.88 7.74
CA ASP A 153 11.46 4.04 7.59
C ASP A 153 10.05 3.64 7.14
N LEU A 154 9.94 2.63 6.26
CA LEU A 154 8.67 2.03 5.86
C LEU A 154 7.89 1.47 7.06
N ILE A 155 8.54 0.73 7.97
CA ILE A 155 7.91 0.18 9.18
C ILE A 155 7.48 1.30 10.12
N GLN A 156 8.31 2.34 10.28
CA GLN A 156 7.98 3.49 11.11
C GLN A 156 6.73 4.22 10.57
N GLN A 157 6.69 4.59 9.29
CA GLN A 157 5.50 5.17 8.66
C GLN A 157 4.27 4.25 8.76
N THR A 158 4.46 2.93 8.72
CA THR A 158 3.37 1.95 8.89
C THR A 158 2.83 1.92 10.31
N THR A 159 3.67 2.20 11.31
CA THR A 159 3.28 2.32 12.72
C THR A 159 2.47 3.59 12.99
N GLU A 160 2.61 4.61 12.13
CA GLU A 160 1.86 5.87 12.18
C GLU A 160 0.51 5.80 11.43
N LEU A 161 0.17 4.68 10.78
CA LEU A 161 -1.11 4.53 10.09
C LEU A 161 -2.28 4.40 11.08
N PRO A 162 -3.45 5.02 10.78
CA PRO A 162 -4.61 4.95 11.67
C PRO A 162 -5.18 3.52 11.73
N PRO A 163 -5.70 3.08 12.89
CA PRO A 163 -6.17 1.71 13.10
C PRO A 163 -7.27 1.34 12.10
N GLY A 164 -7.12 0.16 11.47
CA GLY A 164 -7.99 -0.31 10.39
C GLY A 164 -7.58 0.12 8.98
N ALA A 165 -6.53 0.94 8.81
CA ALA A 165 -5.92 1.16 7.50
C ALA A 165 -5.26 -0.13 7.00
N LYS A 166 -5.63 -0.59 5.80
CA LYS A 166 -4.92 -1.70 5.13
C LYS A 166 -3.57 -1.19 4.62
N PHE A 167 -2.50 -1.78 5.12
CA PHE A 167 -1.17 -1.58 4.56
C PHE A 167 -1.14 -2.03 3.09
N ASN A 168 -0.53 -1.21 2.23
CA ASN A 168 -0.22 -1.57 0.86
C ASN A 168 1.26 -1.22 0.63
N PHE A 169 2.07 -2.26 0.47
CA PHE A 169 3.53 -2.16 0.38
C PHE A 169 3.97 -1.10 -0.63
N ARG A 170 3.44 -1.16 -1.86
CA ARG A 170 3.81 -0.25 -2.94
C ARG A 170 3.36 1.19 -2.68
N ALA A 171 2.17 1.38 -2.12
CA ALA A 171 1.66 2.71 -1.77
C ALA A 171 2.55 3.36 -0.70
N ALA A 172 2.82 2.64 0.40
CA ALA A 172 3.66 3.11 1.50
C ALA A 172 5.09 3.39 1.04
N LEU A 173 5.72 2.48 0.29
CA LEU A 173 7.02 2.72 -0.34
C LEU A 173 7.04 4.06 -1.12
N SER A 174 6.03 4.35 -1.94
CA SER A 174 6.00 5.59 -2.74
C SER A 174 5.86 6.89 -1.95
N LEU A 175 5.58 6.84 -0.64
CA LEU A 175 5.52 8.01 0.23
C LEU A 175 6.89 8.33 0.89
N LEU A 176 7.85 7.41 0.81
CA LEU A 176 9.24 7.66 1.22
C LEU A 176 9.91 8.65 0.24
N GLN A 177 10.66 9.60 0.79
CA GLN A 177 11.39 10.63 0.04
C GLN A 177 12.87 10.63 0.45
N GLY A 178 13.74 11.18 -0.40
CA GLY A 178 15.19 11.25 -0.15
C GLY A 178 16.00 10.00 -0.53
N TYR A 179 15.34 8.86 -0.80
CA TYR A 179 15.97 7.61 -1.21
C TYR A 179 16.19 7.51 -2.73
N LYS A 180 17.39 7.08 -3.16
CA LYS A 180 17.74 6.93 -4.58
C LYS A 180 17.14 5.65 -5.16
N SER A 181 16.18 5.78 -6.08
CA SER A 181 15.56 4.66 -6.80
C SER A 181 16.23 4.36 -8.14
N HIS A 182 16.47 3.07 -8.42
CA HIS A 182 16.58 2.58 -9.79
C HIS A 182 15.40 1.66 -10.14
N ILE A 183 15.01 1.64 -11.42
CA ILE A 183 14.04 0.69 -11.97
C ILE A 183 14.80 -0.21 -12.96
N LEU A 184 14.75 -1.51 -12.73
CA LEU A 184 15.27 -2.52 -13.64
C LEU A 184 14.08 -3.09 -14.43
N ASP A 185 14.02 -2.81 -15.73
CA ASP A 185 13.07 -3.48 -16.63
C ASP A 185 13.55 -4.92 -16.88
N LEU A 186 12.65 -5.89 -16.71
CA LEU A 186 12.90 -7.30 -17.00
C LEU A 186 11.82 -7.87 -17.92
N GLU A 187 12.24 -8.72 -18.85
CA GLU A 187 11.34 -9.52 -19.69
C GLU A 187 10.70 -10.65 -18.88
N GLN A 188 9.46 -11.00 -19.21
CA GLN A 188 8.65 -11.87 -18.37
C GLN A 188 8.81 -13.35 -18.71
N THR A 189 9.15 -14.18 -17.72
CA THR A 189 8.96 -15.63 -17.82
C THR A 189 7.46 -15.97 -17.90
N PRO A 190 7.01 -16.85 -18.83
CA PRO A 190 5.62 -17.24 -18.94
C PRO A 190 5.16 -18.03 -17.71
N ARG A 191 3.91 -17.84 -17.29
CA ARG A 191 3.34 -18.51 -16.11
C ARG A 191 3.24 -20.02 -16.29
N MET A 192 3.75 -20.77 -15.32
CA MET A 192 3.57 -22.22 -15.20
C MET A 192 2.19 -22.60 -14.62
N ALA A 193 1.58 -21.76 -13.78
CA ALA A 193 0.25 -21.95 -13.21
C ALA A 193 -0.39 -20.61 -12.80
N GLY A 194 -1.63 -20.64 -12.29
CA GLY A 194 -2.28 -19.52 -11.61
C GLY A 194 -3.18 -18.63 -12.48
N LYS A 195 -4.51 -18.65 -12.19
CA LYS A 195 -5.45 -17.60 -12.65
C LYS A 195 -5.36 -16.42 -11.68
N THR A 196 -5.22 -15.18 -12.16
CA THR A 196 -5.10 -14.00 -11.27
C THR A 196 -6.36 -13.83 -10.42
N ASN A 197 -6.24 -14.05 -9.11
CA ASN A 197 -7.38 -14.17 -8.19
C ASN A 197 -7.98 -12.81 -7.74
N TYR A 198 -7.44 -11.69 -8.24
CA TYR A 198 -8.04 -10.36 -8.03
C TYR A 198 -9.37 -10.22 -8.79
N SER A 199 -10.46 -10.50 -8.09
CA SER A 199 -11.81 -10.20 -8.55
C SER A 199 -11.99 -8.69 -8.78
N VAL A 200 -12.86 -8.33 -9.71
CA VAL A 200 -13.18 -6.91 -9.99
C VAL A 200 -13.82 -6.24 -8.75
N TRP A 201 -14.45 -7.04 -7.90
CA TRP A 201 -15.02 -6.63 -6.62
C TRP A 201 -13.96 -6.25 -5.58
N GLY A 202 -12.86 -7.01 -5.47
CA GLY A 202 -11.75 -6.67 -4.57
C GLY A 202 -11.06 -5.35 -4.92
N LEU A 203 -10.95 -5.05 -6.23
CA LEU A 203 -10.48 -3.75 -6.72
C LEU A 203 -11.43 -2.60 -6.34
N TRP A 204 -12.74 -2.79 -6.50
CA TRP A 204 -13.75 -1.82 -6.05
C TRP A 204 -13.73 -1.60 -4.54
N GLN A 205 -13.60 -2.68 -3.74
CA GLN A 205 -13.57 -2.60 -2.29
C GLN A 205 -12.30 -1.89 -1.78
N LEU A 206 -11.15 -2.11 -2.45
CA LEU A 206 -9.91 -1.38 -2.19
C LEU A 206 -10.04 0.12 -2.54
N ALA A 207 -10.62 0.44 -3.71
CA ALA A 207 -10.87 1.82 -4.12
C ALA A 207 -11.82 2.54 -3.15
N TRP A 208 -12.87 1.88 -2.68
CA TRP A 208 -13.78 2.40 -1.66
C TRP A 208 -13.09 2.62 -0.30
N GLN A 209 -12.22 1.70 0.11
CA GLN A 209 -11.44 1.84 1.35
C GLN A 209 -10.42 2.98 1.28
N MET A 210 -9.76 3.18 0.14
CA MET A 210 -8.90 4.35 -0.10
C MET A 210 -9.71 5.66 -0.17
N PHE A 211 -10.87 5.66 -0.82
CA PHE A 211 -11.78 6.81 -0.84
C PHE A 211 -12.24 7.16 0.59
N ALA A 212 -12.62 6.18 1.40
CA ALA A 212 -13.04 6.39 2.80
C ALA A 212 -11.89 6.88 3.71
N ALA A 213 -10.64 6.48 3.44
CA ALA A 213 -9.46 7.01 4.13
C ALA A 213 -9.18 8.48 3.73
N TYR A 214 -9.21 8.78 2.42
CA TYR A 214 -9.01 10.14 1.91
C TYR A 214 -10.25 11.04 2.07
N ALA A 215 -11.41 10.49 2.49
CA ALA A 215 -12.62 11.25 2.76
C ALA A 215 -12.41 12.32 3.84
N GLY A 216 -11.41 12.19 4.73
CA GLY A 216 -11.02 13.26 5.66
C GLY A 216 -10.49 14.53 4.96
N LYS A 217 -9.94 14.41 3.73
CA LYS A 217 -9.59 15.55 2.87
C LYS A 217 -10.79 16.01 2.05
N ALA A 218 -11.59 15.08 1.49
CA ALA A 218 -12.80 15.43 0.73
C ALA A 218 -13.82 16.19 1.60
N LEU A 219 -13.96 15.82 2.88
CA LEU A 219 -14.82 16.50 3.85
C LEU A 219 -14.42 17.96 4.04
N LYS A 220 -13.12 18.28 4.03
CA LYS A 220 -12.64 19.67 4.10
C LYS A 220 -13.04 20.47 2.85
N VAL A 221 -13.03 19.86 1.67
CA VAL A 221 -13.52 20.50 0.44
C VAL A 221 -15.02 20.75 0.52
N CYS A 222 -15.81 19.76 0.98
CA CYS A 222 -17.25 19.95 1.21
C CYS A 222 -17.55 21.05 2.23
N LEU A 223 -16.78 21.13 3.32
CA LEU A 223 -16.93 22.19 4.33
C LEU A 223 -16.63 23.59 3.76
N VAL A 224 -15.58 23.73 2.92
CA VAL A 224 -15.29 25.00 2.21
C VAL A 224 -16.41 25.38 1.25
N ILE A 225 -16.95 24.43 0.48
CA ILE A 225 -18.09 24.67 -0.42
C ILE A 225 -19.32 25.11 0.37
N CYS A 226 -19.65 24.45 1.48
CA CYS A 226 -20.76 24.85 2.35
C CYS A 226 -20.55 26.27 2.93
N PHE A 227 -19.33 26.60 3.35
CA PHE A 227 -19.01 27.94 3.86
C PHE A 227 -19.22 29.03 2.79
N ILE A 228 -18.77 28.80 1.56
CA ILE A 228 -18.97 29.73 0.42
C ILE A 228 -20.47 29.88 0.10
N LEU A 229 -21.22 28.78 0.05
CA LEU A 229 -22.67 28.82 -0.21
C LEU A 229 -23.44 29.56 0.89
N CYS A 230 -23.09 29.35 2.17
CA CYS A 230 -23.63 30.13 3.27
C CYS A 230 -23.33 31.64 3.11
N PHE A 231 -22.09 32.01 2.79
CA PHE A 231 -21.72 33.41 2.60
C PHE A 231 -22.47 34.06 1.44
N MET A 232 -22.68 33.33 0.34
CA MET A 232 -23.45 33.78 -0.82
C MET A 232 -24.95 33.94 -0.50
N ALA A 233 -25.53 33.00 0.26
CA ALA A 233 -26.92 33.09 0.71
C ALA A 233 -27.15 34.28 1.67
N LEU A 234 -26.21 34.52 2.59
CA LEU A 234 -26.23 35.67 3.48
C LEU A 234 -26.15 37.00 2.70
N PHE A 235 -25.27 37.08 1.70
CA PHE A 235 -25.14 38.25 0.84
C PHE A 235 -26.44 38.56 0.08
N VAL A 236 -27.09 37.54 -0.50
CA VAL A 236 -28.40 37.70 -1.17
C VAL A 236 -29.49 38.15 -0.18
N ALA A 237 -29.53 37.58 1.04
CA ALA A 237 -30.48 37.98 2.07
C ALA A 237 -30.32 39.45 2.49
N VAL A 238 -29.08 39.94 2.63
CA VAL A 238 -28.78 41.34 2.93
C VAL A 238 -29.21 42.25 1.78
N LEU A 239 -28.94 41.90 0.53
CA LEU A 239 -29.39 42.68 -0.63
C LEU A 239 -30.93 42.77 -0.73
N MET A 240 -31.65 41.68 -0.46
CA MET A 240 -33.12 41.69 -0.40
C MET A 240 -33.67 42.54 0.76
N ALA A 241 -33.03 42.49 1.93
CA ALA A 241 -33.41 43.32 3.07
C ALA A 241 -33.20 44.82 2.79
N VAL A 242 -32.06 45.21 2.20
CA VAL A 242 -31.73 46.61 1.89
C VAL A 242 -32.60 47.16 0.75
N SER A 243 -32.96 46.35 -0.23
CA SER A 243 -33.84 46.76 -1.34
C SER A 243 -35.34 46.80 -0.97
N SER A 244 -35.70 46.53 0.29
CA SER A 244 -37.09 46.41 0.77
C SER A 244 -37.96 45.37 0.04
N ALA A 245 -37.32 44.46 -0.71
CA ALA A 245 -37.99 43.47 -1.55
C ALA A 245 -38.48 42.27 -0.72
N SER A 246 -39.79 42.23 -0.44
CA SER A 246 -40.50 41.09 0.18
C SER A 246 -39.91 40.57 1.50
N ILE A 247 -40.30 41.19 2.61
CA ILE A 247 -39.89 40.81 3.99
C ILE A 247 -40.12 39.31 4.27
N THR A 248 -41.14 38.69 3.66
CA THR A 248 -41.41 37.25 3.77
C THR A 248 -40.31 36.35 3.18
N ALA A 249 -39.63 36.79 2.12
CA ALA A 249 -38.59 36.02 1.45
C ALA A 249 -37.27 36.00 2.24
N SER A 250 -36.90 37.12 2.87
CA SER A 250 -35.65 37.20 3.65
C SER A 250 -35.66 36.27 4.87
N TRP A 251 -36.83 36.09 5.52
CA TRP A 251 -36.99 35.16 6.64
C TRP A 251 -36.87 33.69 6.19
N GLN A 252 -37.40 33.34 5.01
CA GLN A 252 -37.25 31.99 4.43
C GLN A 252 -35.77 31.68 4.13
N ILE A 253 -35.03 32.64 3.56
CA ILE A 253 -33.59 32.49 3.29
C ILE A 253 -32.80 32.39 4.60
N ALA A 254 -33.16 33.15 5.65
CA ALA A 254 -32.52 33.05 6.96
C ALA A 254 -32.72 31.66 7.62
N ILE A 255 -33.92 31.08 7.51
CA ILE A 255 -34.21 29.71 8.01
C ILE A 255 -33.40 28.66 7.24
N LEU A 256 -33.30 28.80 5.91
CA LEU A 256 -32.46 27.91 5.08
C LEU A 256 -30.97 28.02 5.44
N PHE A 257 -30.46 29.24 5.63
CA PHE A 257 -29.10 29.47 6.10
C PHE A 257 -28.83 28.82 7.46
N PHE A 258 -29.75 28.96 8.43
CA PHE A 258 -29.61 28.36 9.75
C PHE A 258 -29.63 26.83 9.72
N SER A 259 -30.46 26.22 8.86
CA SER A 259 -30.49 24.76 8.72
C SER A 259 -29.18 24.21 8.14
N VAL A 260 -28.64 24.84 7.08
CA VAL A 260 -27.33 24.46 6.50
C VAL A 260 -26.20 24.66 7.52
N LEU A 261 -26.23 25.75 8.30
CA LEU A 261 -25.24 26.01 9.35
C LEU A 261 -25.30 24.96 10.48
N SER A 262 -26.49 24.48 10.84
CA SER A 262 -26.63 23.40 11.84
C SER A 262 -26.04 22.07 11.36
N VAL A 263 -26.23 21.72 10.08
CA VAL A 263 -25.63 20.52 9.47
C VAL A 263 -24.11 20.66 9.40
N PHE A 264 -23.60 21.83 9.01
CA PHE A 264 -22.16 22.14 9.04
C PHE A 264 -21.57 21.94 10.44
N PHE A 265 -22.24 22.43 11.49
CA PHE A 265 -21.78 22.29 12.88
C PHE A 265 -21.76 20.82 13.34
N LEU A 266 -22.81 20.04 13.04
CA LEU A 266 -22.85 18.60 13.34
C LEU A 266 -21.75 17.81 12.62
N VAL A 267 -21.46 18.15 11.36
CA VAL A 267 -20.35 17.54 10.59
C VAL A 267 -19.00 17.94 11.17
N LEU A 268 -18.82 19.20 11.58
CA LEU A 268 -17.59 19.68 12.22
C LEU A 268 -17.33 18.99 13.57
N LEU A 269 -18.35 18.90 14.44
CA LEU A 269 -18.28 18.11 15.68
C LEU A 269 -17.91 16.65 15.41
N ARG A 270 -18.52 16.01 14.41
CA ARG A 270 -18.20 14.62 14.04
C ARG A 270 -16.79 14.46 13.45
N SER A 271 -16.24 15.50 12.83
CA SER A 271 -14.84 15.53 12.38
C SER A 271 -13.86 15.71 13.54
N LEU A 272 -14.17 16.56 14.52
CA LEU A 272 -13.35 16.78 15.72
C LEU A 272 -13.35 15.53 16.63
N ASN A 273 -14.51 14.91 16.83
CA ASN A 273 -14.65 13.68 17.62
C ASN A 273 -13.94 12.46 16.99
N LYS A 274 -13.46 12.59 15.74
CA LYS A 274 -12.63 11.58 15.06
C LYS A 274 -11.12 11.75 15.31
N ILE A 275 -10.69 12.79 16.03
CA ILE A 275 -9.28 13.09 16.33
C ILE A 275 -8.84 12.46 17.66
N ASN A 276 -9.76 12.10 18.56
CA ASN A 276 -9.44 11.59 19.89
C ASN A 276 -9.84 10.12 20.11
N LYS A 277 -8.96 9.19 19.72
CA LYS A 277 -8.90 7.82 20.27
C LYS A 277 -7.47 7.26 20.12
N ARG A 278 -6.78 7.08 21.26
CA ARG A 278 -5.51 6.34 21.40
C ARG A 278 -5.80 4.98 22.03
N ASP A 279 -4.98 3.98 21.72
CA ASP A 279 -4.64 2.84 22.58
C ASP A 279 -3.27 2.26 22.14
N ASN A 280 -2.68 1.31 22.88
CA ASN A 280 -1.23 1.19 23.10
C ASN A 280 -0.50 -0.07 22.50
N PHE A 281 0.81 -0.18 22.77
CA PHE A 281 1.78 -1.30 22.61
C PHE A 281 2.55 -1.45 21.26
N VAL A 282 3.73 -2.13 21.17
CA VAL A 282 5.08 -1.86 21.75
C VAL A 282 6.22 -2.75 21.12
N HIS A 283 7.36 -2.14 20.75
CA HIS A 283 8.76 -2.63 20.52
C HIS A 283 9.21 -3.86 19.63
N ASN A 284 9.96 -3.53 18.55
CA ASN A 284 11.35 -3.92 18.17
C ASN A 284 11.82 -5.39 17.85
N ARG A 285 12.14 -5.74 16.57
CA ARG A 285 13.50 -6.13 16.01
C ARG A 285 13.50 -6.77 14.57
N PHE A 286 14.69 -6.92 13.97
CA PHE A 286 15.01 -7.16 12.53
C PHE A 286 15.11 -8.69 12.10
N GLU A 287 14.67 -9.10 10.88
CA GLU A 287 14.02 -10.41 10.43
C GLU A 287 13.63 -10.80 8.91
N ILE A 288 14.45 -11.16 7.87
CA ILE A 288 14.10 -11.08 6.38
C ILE A 288 12.67 -11.51 5.85
N ALA A 289 12.11 -10.93 4.76
CA ALA A 289 10.75 -11.23 4.22
C ALA A 289 10.66 -12.08 2.93
N THR A 290 9.69 -13.01 2.84
CA THR A 290 9.11 -13.56 1.58
C THR A 290 7.72 -14.15 1.84
N VAL A 291 6.73 -13.89 0.97
CA VAL A 291 5.34 -14.33 1.17
C VAL A 291 4.97 -15.44 0.21
N CYS A 292 4.40 -16.52 0.76
CA CYS A 292 3.76 -17.57 -0.03
C CYS A 292 2.25 -17.59 0.19
N GLY A 293 1.52 -17.89 -0.88
CA GLY A 293 0.07 -18.09 -0.99
C GLY A 293 -0.29 -18.49 -2.42
#